data_AF-A0A0S8BQQ9-F1
#
_entry.id   AF-A0A0S8BQQ9-F1
#
_cell.length_a   1.000
_cell.length_b   1.000
_cell.length_c   1.000
_cell.angle_alpha   90.00
_cell.angle_beta   90.00
_cell.angle_gamma   90.00
#
_symmetry.space_group_name_H-M   'P 1'
#
loop_
_entity.id
_entity.type
_entity.pdbx_description
1 polymer ?
#
loop_
_entity_poly.entity_id
_entity_poly.type
_entity_poly.pdbx_seq_one_letter_code
_entity_poly.pdbx_strand_id
1 'polypeptide(L)'
;MDMPRDLANMLGIVLDEKKPKPKLEPVTRINAICTSLEEGVITLTRDGAVMGWLNKITKPMPDGPKYRAVSIHGEVKHCYALETAKEFIFSQYQ
;
A
#
# COMPACT_ATOMS: atom_id res chain seq x y z
N MET A 1 -8.81 0.43 38.47
CA MET A 1 -7.39 0.04 38.59
C MET A 1 -6.89 -0.18 37.19
N ASP A 2 -6.02 0.68 36.70
CA ASP A 2 -5.45 0.56 35.35
C ASP A 2 -4.45 -0.60 35.32
N MET A 3 -4.61 -1.49 34.33
CA MET A 3 -3.73 -2.65 34.17
C MET A 3 -2.31 -2.18 33.79
N PRO A 4 -1.25 -2.74 34.39
CA PRO A 4 0.13 -2.42 34.03
C PRO A 4 0.38 -2.73 32.55
N ARG A 5 0.87 -1.75 31.79
CA ARG A 5 1.17 -1.84 30.34
C ARG A 5 2.05 -3.03 29.97
N ASP A 6 2.93 -3.45 30.89
CA ASP A 6 3.83 -4.58 30.68
C ASP A 6 3.09 -5.91 30.53
N LEU A 7 1.93 -6.06 31.19
CA LEU A 7 1.09 -7.26 31.06
C LEU A 7 0.34 -7.27 29.72
N ALA A 8 -0.12 -6.11 29.25
CA ALA A 8 -0.81 -5.99 27.96
C ALA A 8 0.12 -6.30 26.77
N ASN A 9 1.38 -5.87 26.85
CA ASN A 9 2.39 -6.19 25.85
C ASN A 9 2.72 -7.70 25.82
N MET A 10 2.82 -8.37 26.98
CA MET A 10 3.05 -9.82 27.03
C MET A 10 1.87 -10.63 26.51
N LEU A 11 0.64 -10.13 26.64
CA LEU A 11 -0.59 -10.79 26.18
C LEU A 11 -0.96 -10.41 24.73
N GLY A 12 -0.17 -9.59 24.04
CA GLY A 12 -0.43 -9.16 22.67
C GLY A 12 -1.67 -8.27 22.51
N ILE A 13 -2.16 -7.69 23.62
CA ILE A 13 -3.31 -6.78 23.60
C ILE A 13 -2.79 -5.40 23.19
N VAL A 14 -3.07 -5.03 21.94
CA VAL A 14 -2.78 -3.69 21.42
C VAL A 14 -3.73 -2.70 22.12
N LEU A 15 -3.21 -1.99 23.11
CA LEU A 15 -3.88 -0.82 23.68
C LEU A 15 -3.72 0.33 22.68
N ASP A 16 -4.83 0.77 22.08
CA ASP A 16 -4.85 1.88 21.11
C ASP A 16 -4.22 3.15 21.72
N GLU A 17 -2.94 3.38 21.42
CA GLU A 17 -2.32 4.67 21.70
C GLU A 17 -2.87 5.69 20.70
N LYS A 18 -3.75 6.58 21.17
CA LYS A 18 -4.07 7.85 20.48
C LYS A 18 -2.84 8.76 20.48
N LYS A 19 -1.76 8.37 19.78
CA LYS A 19 -0.69 9.28 19.40
C LYS A 19 -1.03 9.84 18.02
N PRO A 20 -0.97 11.17 17.82
CA PRO A 20 -1.15 11.74 16.50
C PRO A 20 -0.04 11.20 15.59
N LYS A 21 -0.43 10.51 14.52
CA LYS A 21 0.50 10.07 13.48
C LYS A 21 1.28 11.29 12.98
N PRO A 22 2.62 11.22 12.84
CA PRO A 22 3.37 12.30 12.24
C PRO A 22 2.76 12.60 10.86
N LYS A 23 2.50 13.89 10.59
CA LYS A 23 2.05 14.36 9.28
C LYS A 23 3.16 14.03 8.30
N LEU A 24 2.97 12.99 7.51
CA LEU A 24 3.76 12.76 6.31
C LEU A 24 3.59 14.00 5.43
N GLU A 25 4.70 14.69 5.15
CA GLU A 25 4.72 15.75 4.17
C GLU A 25 4.16 15.23 2.84
N PRO A 26 3.46 16.08 2.07
CA PRO A 26 2.95 15.66 0.77
C PRO A 26 4.15 15.37 -0.13
N VAL A 27 4.40 14.08 -0.37
CA VAL A 27 5.43 13.63 -1.31
C VAL A 27 5.15 14.29 -2.65
N THR A 28 6.09 15.12 -3.06
CA THR A 28 6.05 15.94 -4.25
C THR A 28 5.77 15.08 -5.48
N ARG A 29 4.66 15.40 -6.16
CA ARG A 29 4.17 14.89 -7.46
C ARG A 29 5.01 13.77 -8.07
N ILE A 30 4.59 12.54 -7.84
CA ILE A 30 5.19 11.39 -8.48
C ILE A 30 4.66 11.30 -9.92
N ASN A 31 5.41 11.84 -10.87
CA ASN A 31 5.15 11.66 -12.31
C ASN A 31 5.53 10.24 -12.75
N ALA A 32 4.86 9.23 -12.20
CA ALA A 32 4.94 7.91 -12.80
C ALA A 32 4.06 7.87 -14.04
N ILE A 33 4.65 7.39 -15.13
CA ILE A 33 3.93 7.21 -16.37
C ILE A 33 3.29 5.83 -16.28
N CYS A 34 1.98 5.81 -16.09
CA CYS A 34 1.17 4.60 -16.19
C CYS A 34 1.27 4.08 -17.63
N THR A 35 2.08 3.05 -17.86
CA THR A 35 2.44 2.60 -19.21
C THR A 35 1.96 1.17 -19.40
N SER A 36 1.08 0.99 -20.37
CA SER A 36 0.52 -0.28 -20.81
C SER A 36 -0.51 -0.95 -19.90
N LEU A 37 -1.56 -1.42 -20.56
CA LEU A 37 -2.70 -2.15 -20.02
C LEU A 37 -2.79 -3.46 -20.80
N GLU A 38 -1.81 -4.33 -20.62
CA GLU A 38 -1.84 -5.68 -21.18
C GLU A 38 -2.63 -6.57 -20.21
N GLU A 39 -3.69 -7.20 -20.71
CA GLU A 39 -4.50 -8.18 -19.97
C GLU A 39 -5.07 -7.70 -18.62
N GLY A 40 -5.30 -6.38 -18.48
CA GLY A 40 -5.82 -5.77 -17.25
C GLY A 40 -4.76 -5.50 -16.17
N VAL A 41 -3.48 -5.72 -16.49
CA VAL A 41 -2.33 -5.33 -15.66
C VAL A 41 -1.85 -3.95 -16.07
N ILE A 42 -1.78 -3.04 -15.11
CA ILE A 42 -1.22 -1.70 -15.23
C ILE A 42 0.24 -1.77 -14.79
N THR A 43 1.18 -1.44 -15.69
CA THR A 43 2.60 -1.33 -15.32
C THR A 43 2.92 0.10 -14.91
N LEU A 44 3.60 0.24 -13.77
CA LEU A 44 4.11 1.53 -13.31
C LEU A 44 5.57 1.66 -13.72
N THR A 45 5.88 2.72 -14.46
CA THR A 45 7.26 3.08 -14.80
C THR A 45 7.59 4.48 -14.31
N ARG A 46 8.86 4.68 -13.96
CA ARG A 46 9.43 5.97 -13.57
C ARG A 46 10.85 6.06 -14.14
N ASP A 47 11.15 7.18 -14.79
CA ASP A 47 12.47 7.43 -15.40
C ASP A 47 12.92 6.31 -16.36
N GLY A 48 11.97 5.66 -17.05
CA GLY A 48 12.22 4.55 -17.97
C GLY A 48 12.42 3.17 -17.30
N ALA A 49 12.43 3.10 -15.97
CA ALA A 49 12.51 1.86 -15.22
C ALA A 49 11.13 1.37 -14.76
N VAL A 50 10.93 0.05 -14.76
CA VAL A 50 9.73 -0.58 -14.20
C VAL A 50 9.83 -0.50 -12.67
N MET A 51 8.75 -0.08 -12.03
CA MET A 51 8.64 -0.01 -10.57
C MET A 51 7.81 -1.14 -10.00
N GLY A 52 6.83 -1.62 -10.76
CA GLY A 52 5.91 -2.66 -10.34
C GLY A 52 4.67 -2.72 -11.21
N TRP A 53 3.75 -3.58 -10.80
CA TRP A 53 2.54 -3.93 -11.54
C TRP A 53 1.32 -3.85 -10.64
N LEU A 54 0.21 -3.43 -11.23
CA LEU A 54 -1.08 -3.29 -10.58
C LEU A 54 -2.11 -4.11 -11.36
N ASN A 55 -2.99 -4.83 -10.68
CA ASN A 55 -4.11 -5.50 -11.31
C ASN A 55 -5.40 -5.22 -10.53
N LYS A 56 -6.51 -4.96 -11.24
CA LYS A 56 -7.82 -4.81 -10.62
C LYS A 56 -8.37 -6.19 -10.28
N ILE A 57 -8.78 -6.39 -9.04
CA ILE A 57 -9.44 -7.62 -8.61
C ILE A 57 -10.88 -7.59 -9.15
N THR A 58 -11.18 -8.46 -10.10
CA THR A 58 -12.48 -8.51 -10.81
C THR A 58 -13.54 -9.33 -10.07
N LYS A 59 -13.16 -10.08 -9.04
CA LYS A 59 -14.11 -10.84 -8.23
C LYS A 59 -14.97 -9.88 -7.39
N PRO A 60 -16.29 -10.07 -7.33
CA PRO A 60 -17.17 -9.26 -6.50
C PRO A 60 -16.82 -9.49 -5.03
N MET A 61 -16.33 -8.43 -4.38
CA MET A 61 -16.07 -8.45 -2.94
C MET A 61 -16.97 -7.40 -2.28
N PRO A 62 -17.73 -7.77 -1.22
CA PRO A 62 -18.72 -6.88 -0.61
C PRO A 62 -18.14 -5.51 -0.22
N ASP A 63 -16.92 -5.48 0.33
CA ASP A 63 -16.16 -4.26 0.62
C ASP A 63 -14.63 -4.54 0.65
N GLY A 64 -14.17 -5.51 -0.15
CA GLY A 64 -12.80 -6.03 -0.12
C GLY A 64 -11.78 -5.25 -0.97
N PRO A 65 -10.48 -5.64 -0.93
CA PRO A 65 -9.43 -5.00 -1.73
C PRO A 65 -9.75 -5.02 -3.23
N LYS A 66 -9.64 -3.87 -3.89
CA LYS A 66 -10.02 -3.71 -5.31
C LYS A 66 -8.83 -3.83 -6.26
N TYR A 67 -7.63 -3.69 -5.74
CA TYR A 67 -6.39 -3.71 -6.50
C TYR A 67 -5.38 -4.61 -5.82
N ARG A 68 -4.63 -5.36 -6.62
CA ARG A 68 -3.41 -6.06 -6.23
C ARG A 68 -2.23 -5.27 -6.78
N ALA A 69 -1.35 -4.84 -5.89
CA ALA A 69 -0.09 -4.20 -6.22
C ALA A 69 1.07 -5.17 -6.00
N VAL A 70 2.02 -5.16 -6.92
CA VAL A 70 3.23 -5.99 -6.91
C VAL A 70 4.40 -5.05 -7.17
N SER A 71 5.35 -4.95 -6.24
CA SER A 71 6.58 -4.19 -6.45
C SER A 71 7.55 -4.95 -7.37
N ILE A 72 8.56 -4.26 -7.89
CA ILE A 72 9.64 -4.90 -8.65
C ILE A 72 10.46 -5.89 -7.80
N HIS A 73 10.46 -5.74 -6.48
CA HIS A 73 11.13 -6.66 -5.54
C HIS A 73 10.27 -7.88 -5.17
N GLY A 74 9.04 -7.96 -5.69
CA GLY A 74 8.13 -9.08 -5.49
C GLY A 74 7.22 -8.94 -4.26
N GLU A 75 7.23 -7.82 -3.55
CA GLU A 75 6.26 -7.59 -2.48
C GLU A 75 4.86 -7.39 -3.04
N VAL A 76 3.88 -8.02 -2.39
CA VAL A 76 2.48 -7.98 -2.82
C VAL A 76 1.62 -7.32 -1.77
N LYS A 77 0.81 -6.34 -2.18
CA LYS A 77 -0.17 -5.67 -1.32
C LYS A 77 -1.53 -5.55 -1.98
N HIS A 78 -2.56 -5.90 -1.22
CA HIS A 78 -3.95 -5.70 -1.64
C HIS A 78 -4.45 -4.34 -1.12
N CYS A 79 -5.00 -3.54 -2.02
CA CYS A 79 -5.40 -2.15 -1.76
C CYS A 79 -6.85 -1.92 -2.14
N TYR A 80 -7.54 -1.08 -1.38
CA TYR A 80 -8.94 -0.72 -1.63
C TYR A 80 -9.09 0.37 -2.70
N ALA A 81 -8.04 1.12 -2.99
CA ALA A 81 -8.01 2.20 -3.98
C ALA A 81 -6.77 2.11 -4.87
N LEU A 82 -6.88 2.60 -6.10
CA LEU A 82 -5.79 2.63 -7.07
C LEU A 82 -4.61 3.49 -6.56
N GLU A 83 -4.90 4.65 -5.96
CA GLU A 83 -3.86 5.56 -5.47
C GLU A 83 -3.01 4.92 -4.37
N THR A 84 -3.64 4.24 -3.40
CA THR A 84 -2.92 3.49 -2.36
C THR A 84 -2.06 2.37 -2.93
N ALA A 85 -2.50 1.75 -4.03
CA ALA A 85 -1.77 0.71 -4.72
C ALA A 85 -0.52 1.26 -5.43
N LYS A 86 -0.63 2.46 -6.03
CA LYS A 86 0.50 3.19 -6.60
C LYS A 86 1.48 3.63 -5.52
N GLU A 87 0.99 4.26 -4.45
CA GLU A 87 1.80 4.71 -3.31
C GLU A 87 2.61 3.55 -2.70
N PHE A 88 2.00 2.37 -2.56
CA PHE A 88 2.73 1.18 -2.12
C PHE A 88 3.92 0.88 -3.03
N ILE A 89 3.71 0.77 -4.34
CA ILE A 89 4.80 0.50 -5.28
C ILE A 89 5.88 1.60 -5.24
N PHE A 90 5.49 2.87 -5.10
CA PHE A 90 6.46 3.95 -4.92
C PHE A 90 7.30 3.81 -3.66
N SER A 91 6.67 3.45 -2.54
CA SER A 91 7.36 3.30 -1.26
C SER A 91 8.38 2.16 -1.26
N GLN A 92 8.21 1.14 -2.11
CA GLN A 92 9.13 0.00 -2.21
C GLN A 92 10.30 0.24 -3.18
N TYR A 93 10.25 1.29 -3.99
CA TYR A 93 11.30 1.60 -4.98
C TYR A 93 12.32 2.62 -4.47
N GLN A 94 12.06 3.25 -3.33
CA GLN A 94 13.01 4.16 -2.66
C GLN A 94 14.11 3.38 -1.95
#